data_AF-A0A0C9UNP3-F1
#
_entry.id   AF-A0A0C9UNP3-F1
#
_cell.length_a   1.000
_cell.length_b   1.000
_cell.length_c   1.000
_cell.angle_alpha   90.00
_cell.angle_beta   90.00
_cell.angle_gamma   90.00
#
_symmetry.space_group_name_H-M   'P 1'
#
loop_
_entity.id
_entity.type
_entity.pdbx_description
1 polymer ?
#
loop_
_entity_poly.entity_id
_entity_poly.type
_entity_poly.pdbx_seq_one_letter_code
_entity_poly.pdbx_strand_id
1 'polypeptide(L)'
;MSNLPSQLPRNLQEFAHAVSAYNSCLHLESTIQTDIDGMHDVNQSRRSMIYCRILGYFLIYAPSDQARRTIELEIVSCKNKRDALLELGELYYGHFILAFRSNKGKTPTPSNLSSRASYDTIAEMTKDLLEEAPQNHSSAKKRALVRDGFRCPVTGRVDEDYVLKNHELYQKVTREKLRTAYTQCAHIISEFISSGITEGSDKSQCAATVWAILKRFGYPTLLDELSGSKVHRLENVITMEFNLRQRFDNLRIWFTPTDHVNQYKLEARYPFLLTGYSPLVTFTTPDERNLPVPNPAYLALHASCAKVAHLSGAAEYIDQVFSDMEETRVLSADGASADVLEHAIFYASSRPFRSEEYLYPVMD
;
A
#
# COMPACT_ATOMS: atom_id res chain seq x y z
N MET A 1 -7.77 11.86 13.22
CA MET A 1 -8.65 10.68 13.38
C MET A 1 -10.10 11.11 13.39
N SER A 2 -10.99 10.35 12.77
CA SER A 2 -12.42 10.65 12.67
C SER A 2 -13.22 9.74 13.60
N ASN A 3 -14.19 10.27 14.34
CA ASN A 3 -15.12 9.45 15.13
C ASN A 3 -15.87 8.49 14.22
N LEU A 4 -16.19 7.29 14.72
CA LEU A 4 -17.07 6.40 13.98
C LEU A 4 -18.40 7.12 13.71
N PRO A 5 -18.96 7.01 12.49
CA PRO A 5 -20.33 7.43 12.22
C PRO A 5 -21.30 6.88 13.28
N SER A 6 -22.29 7.68 13.69
CA SER A 6 -23.26 7.23 14.71
C SER A 6 -24.07 6.00 14.29
N GLN A 7 -24.09 5.69 12.99
CA GLN A 7 -24.77 4.54 12.41
C GLN A 7 -23.97 4.02 11.21
N LEU A 8 -24.09 2.73 10.92
CA LEU A 8 -23.60 2.17 9.67
C LEU A 8 -24.23 2.86 8.45
N PRO A 9 -23.53 2.92 7.30
CA PRO A 9 -24.13 3.31 6.03
C PRO A 9 -25.43 2.54 5.74
N ARG A 10 -26.43 3.22 5.15
CA ARG A 10 -27.78 2.65 4.94
C ARG A 10 -27.78 1.30 4.23
N ASN A 11 -26.91 1.14 3.24
CA ASN A 11 -26.77 -0.11 2.49
C ASN A 11 -26.20 -1.28 3.32
N LEU A 12 -25.70 -1.03 4.53
CA LEU A 12 -25.19 -2.06 5.45
C LEU A 12 -26.10 -2.27 6.65
N GLN A 13 -27.11 -1.42 6.86
CA GLN A 13 -28.03 -1.53 7.99
C GLN A 13 -29.00 -2.71 7.87
N GLU A 14 -29.20 -3.25 6.67
CA GLU A 14 -30.03 -4.44 6.45
C GLU A 14 -29.41 -5.72 7.03
N PHE A 15 -28.10 -5.72 7.30
CA PHE A 15 -27.39 -6.87 7.87
C PHE A 15 -27.35 -6.76 9.40
N ALA A 16 -28.24 -7.50 10.09
CA ALA A 16 -28.37 -7.46 11.54
C ALA A 16 -27.04 -7.74 12.27
N HIS A 17 -26.24 -8.68 11.78
CA HIS A 17 -24.95 -8.99 12.35
C HIS A 17 -23.91 -7.87 12.17
N ALA A 18 -23.87 -7.22 11.00
CA ALA A 18 -23.03 -6.05 10.76
C ALA A 18 -23.39 -4.89 11.71
N VAL A 19 -24.70 -4.63 11.88
CA VAL A 19 -25.20 -3.63 12.83
C VAL A 19 -24.79 -3.97 14.26
N SER A 20 -24.93 -5.24 14.67
CA SER A 20 -24.50 -5.68 15.99
C SER A 20 -23.00 -5.47 16.21
N ALA A 21 -22.16 -5.92 15.27
CA ALA A 21 -20.72 -5.75 15.33
C ALA A 21 -20.31 -4.27 15.39
N TYR A 22 -20.95 -3.42 14.60
CA TYR A 22 -20.68 -2.00 14.59
C TYR A 22 -21.07 -1.31 15.90
N ASN A 23 -22.21 -1.69 16.48
CA ASN A 23 -22.64 -1.19 17.79
C ASN A 23 -21.66 -1.59 18.90
N SER A 24 -21.04 -2.76 18.82
CA SER A 24 -19.94 -3.16 19.71
C SER A 24 -18.76 -2.19 19.62
N CYS A 25 -18.37 -1.80 18.40
CA CYS A 25 -17.32 -0.81 18.18
C CYS A 25 -17.72 0.59 18.69
N LEU A 26 -18.97 1.03 18.50
CA LEU A 26 -19.44 2.32 19.02
C LEU A 26 -19.44 2.36 20.55
N HIS A 27 -19.87 1.27 21.20
CA HIS A 27 -19.84 1.17 22.65
C HIS A 27 -18.41 1.20 23.21
N LEU A 28 -17.50 0.48 22.55
CA LEU A 28 -16.08 0.50 22.89
C LEU A 28 -15.47 1.90 22.71
N GLU A 29 -15.77 2.58 21.60
CA GLU A 29 -15.29 3.95 21.32
C GLU A 29 -15.73 4.92 22.43
N SER A 30 -17.01 4.86 22.83
CA SER A 30 -17.55 5.69 23.93
C SER A 30 -16.88 5.42 25.27
N THR A 31 -16.54 4.16 25.53
CA THR A 31 -15.89 3.76 26.79
C THR A 31 -14.46 4.29 26.84
N ILE A 32 -13.70 4.12 25.75
CA ILE A 32 -12.32 4.64 25.64
C ILE A 32 -12.31 6.17 25.73
N GLN A 33 -13.31 6.85 25.13
CA GLN A 33 -13.40 8.31 25.24
C GLN A 33 -13.57 8.76 26.70
N THR A 34 -14.33 8.02 27.50
CA THR A 34 -14.50 8.30 28.93
C THR A 34 -13.18 8.12 29.70
N ASP A 35 -12.38 7.11 29.35
CA ASP A 35 -11.05 6.88 29.95
C ASP A 35 -10.09 8.05 29.63
N ILE A 36 -10.12 8.56 28.39
CA ILE A 36 -9.32 9.71 27.95
C ILE A 36 -9.72 10.97 28.73
N ASP A 37 -11.02 11.22 28.86
CA ASP A 37 -11.56 12.39 29.56
C ASP A 37 -11.24 12.33 31.07
N GLY A 38 -11.17 11.12 31.63
CA GLY A 38 -10.72 10.85 33.00
C GLY A 38 -9.21 10.95 33.23
N MET A 39 -8.41 11.30 32.21
CA MET A 39 -6.94 11.37 32.25
C MET A 39 -6.24 10.05 32.64
N HIS A 40 -6.87 8.90 32.39
CA HIS A 40 -6.24 7.60 32.58
C HIS A 40 -5.35 7.24 31.38
N ASP A 41 -4.05 7.03 31.63
CA ASP A 41 -3.01 6.61 30.66
C ASP A 41 -3.31 7.03 29.20
N VAL A 42 -3.17 8.34 28.95
CA VAL A 42 -3.62 8.99 27.70
C VAL A 42 -3.00 8.34 26.46
N ASN A 43 -1.77 7.83 26.55
CA ASN A 43 -1.10 7.19 25.42
C ASN A 43 -1.70 5.81 25.12
N GLN A 44 -1.93 4.98 26.13
CA GLN A 44 -2.61 3.69 25.96
C GLN A 44 -4.04 3.86 25.46
N SER A 45 -4.76 4.86 25.98
CA SER A 45 -6.13 5.15 25.59
C SER A 45 -6.23 5.65 24.15
N ARG A 46 -5.24 6.42 23.66
CA ARG A 46 -5.13 6.81 22.24
C ARG A 46 -4.91 5.62 21.32
N ARG A 47 -4.04 4.66 21.69
CA ARG A 47 -3.84 3.42 20.92
C ARG A 47 -5.11 2.59 20.85
N SER A 48 -5.75 2.40 22.01
CA SER A 48 -7.02 1.69 22.13
C SER A 48 -8.09 2.29 21.22
N MET A 49 -8.14 3.63 21.14
CA MET A 49 -9.04 4.36 20.25
C MET A 49 -8.78 4.04 18.77
N ILE A 50 -7.51 3.99 18.36
CA ILE A 50 -7.12 3.63 16.99
C ILE A 50 -7.58 2.19 16.68
N TYR A 51 -7.27 1.22 17.54
CA TYR A 51 -7.64 -0.19 17.34
C TYR A 51 -9.15 -0.38 17.26
N CYS A 52 -9.91 0.26 18.14
CA CYS A 52 -11.38 0.27 18.09
C CYS A 52 -11.90 0.80 16.74
N ARG A 53 -11.35 1.93 16.28
CA ARG A 53 -11.79 2.56 15.02
C ARG A 53 -11.40 1.77 13.79
N ILE A 54 -10.26 1.05 13.82
CA ILE A 54 -9.87 0.14 12.74
C ILE A 54 -10.99 -0.87 12.49
N LEU A 55 -11.50 -1.51 13.54
CA LEU A 55 -12.61 -2.47 13.43
C LEU A 55 -13.87 -1.83 12.84
N GLY A 56 -14.29 -0.68 13.38
CA GLY A 56 -15.49 0.01 12.91
C GLY A 56 -15.40 0.46 11.46
N TYR A 57 -14.26 1.00 11.02
CA TYR A 57 -14.06 1.42 9.62
C TYR A 57 -13.88 0.24 8.67
N PHE A 58 -13.34 -0.90 9.12
CA PHE A 58 -13.31 -2.10 8.30
C PHE A 58 -14.70 -2.61 7.95
N LEU A 59 -15.68 -2.52 8.86
CA LEU A 59 -17.06 -2.88 8.54
C LEU A 59 -17.65 -2.01 7.41
N ILE A 60 -17.21 -0.75 7.32
CA ILE A 60 -17.65 0.22 6.31
C ILE A 60 -16.90 0.01 4.98
N TYR A 61 -15.57 -0.08 5.06
CA TYR A 61 -14.65 -0.02 3.91
C TYR A 61 -13.91 -1.33 3.65
N ALA A 62 -14.49 -2.47 4.03
CA ALA A 62 -13.93 -3.79 3.73
C ALA A 62 -13.59 -3.93 2.23
N PRO A 63 -12.50 -4.64 1.89
CA PRO A 63 -12.05 -4.79 0.50
C PRO A 63 -12.96 -5.71 -0.33
N SER A 64 -13.78 -6.53 0.33
CA SER A 64 -14.78 -7.42 -0.27
C SER A 64 -15.91 -7.69 0.74
N ASP A 65 -17.05 -8.18 0.25
CA ASP A 65 -18.13 -8.61 1.15
C ASP A 65 -17.74 -9.82 2.00
N GLN A 66 -16.90 -10.71 1.48
CA GLN A 66 -16.34 -11.82 2.26
C GLN A 66 -15.47 -11.31 3.40
N ALA A 67 -14.60 -10.31 3.15
CA ALA A 67 -13.79 -9.69 4.19
C ALA A 67 -14.66 -9.03 5.27
N ARG A 68 -15.72 -8.32 4.87
CA ARG A 68 -16.67 -7.71 5.80
C ARG A 68 -17.31 -8.74 6.72
N ARG A 69 -17.80 -9.85 6.16
CA ARG A 69 -18.40 -10.96 6.92
C ARG A 69 -17.40 -11.60 7.87
N THR A 70 -16.15 -11.79 7.44
CA THR A 70 -15.09 -12.31 8.31
C THR A 70 -14.88 -11.39 9.52
N ILE A 71 -14.73 -10.08 9.30
CA ILE A 71 -14.50 -9.09 10.35
C ILE A 71 -15.70 -9.01 11.30
N GLU A 72 -16.92 -9.01 10.74
CA GLU A 72 -18.17 -9.05 11.50
C GLU A 72 -18.22 -10.26 12.45
N LEU A 73 -17.94 -11.46 11.95
CA LEU A 73 -17.95 -12.69 12.75
C LEU A 73 -16.90 -12.67 13.86
N GLU A 74 -15.71 -12.14 13.58
CA GLU A 74 -14.68 -11.98 14.61
C GLU A 74 -15.08 -11.02 15.72
N ILE A 75 -15.61 -9.85 15.36
CA ILE A 75 -16.07 -8.84 16.33
C ILE A 75 -17.18 -9.45 17.21
N VAL A 76 -18.13 -10.15 16.62
CA VAL A 76 -19.18 -10.86 17.37
C VAL A 76 -18.58 -11.93 18.27
N SER A 77 -17.56 -12.66 17.82
CA SER A 77 -16.88 -13.69 18.61
C SER A 77 -16.15 -13.14 19.85
N CYS A 78 -15.77 -11.86 19.86
CA CYS A 78 -15.20 -11.19 21.02
C CYS A 78 -16.22 -11.00 22.16
N LYS A 79 -17.52 -11.22 21.92
CA LYS A 79 -18.61 -11.14 22.92
C LYS A 79 -18.62 -9.82 23.70
N ASN A 80 -18.34 -8.71 23.00
CA ASN A 80 -18.24 -7.36 23.57
C ASN A 80 -17.20 -7.20 24.70
N LYS A 81 -16.23 -8.14 24.81
CA LYS A 81 -15.13 -8.00 25.76
C LYS A 81 -14.15 -6.96 25.22
N ARG A 82 -13.84 -5.95 26.05
CA ARG A 82 -12.92 -4.86 25.70
C ARG A 82 -11.58 -5.38 25.19
N ASP A 83 -10.90 -6.21 25.99
CA ASP A 83 -9.54 -6.67 25.66
C ASP A 83 -9.51 -7.45 24.35
N ALA A 84 -10.47 -8.37 24.16
CA ALA A 84 -10.57 -9.16 22.94
C ALA A 84 -10.83 -8.32 21.67
N LEU A 85 -11.57 -7.21 21.79
CA LEU A 85 -11.78 -6.28 20.68
C LEU A 85 -10.52 -5.46 20.40
N LEU A 86 -9.79 -5.05 21.44
CA LEU A 86 -8.55 -4.31 21.28
C LEU A 86 -7.45 -5.17 20.66
N GLU A 87 -7.29 -6.43 21.11
CA GLU A 87 -6.39 -7.42 20.51
C GLU A 87 -6.70 -7.66 19.02
N LEU A 88 -7.99 -7.73 18.66
CA LEU A 88 -8.39 -7.88 17.26
C LEU A 88 -8.04 -6.62 16.43
N GLY A 89 -8.27 -5.43 16.98
CA GLY A 89 -7.90 -4.18 16.31
C GLY A 89 -6.38 -4.01 16.16
N GLU A 90 -5.61 -4.44 17.15
CA GLU A 90 -4.15 -4.49 17.14
C GLU A 90 -3.63 -5.48 16.09
N LEU A 91 -4.23 -6.67 15.98
CA LEU A 91 -3.91 -7.64 14.93
C LEU A 91 -4.03 -7.03 13.54
N TYR A 92 -5.14 -6.33 13.27
CA TYR A 92 -5.36 -5.66 12.00
C TYR A 92 -4.43 -4.47 11.76
N TYR A 93 -4.12 -3.71 12.82
CA TYR A 93 -3.13 -2.65 12.77
C TYR A 93 -1.75 -3.21 12.33
N GLY A 94 -1.25 -4.20 13.06
CA GLY A 94 0.09 -4.74 12.88
C GLY A 94 0.29 -5.53 11.59
N HIS A 95 -0.73 -6.30 11.16
CA HIS A 95 -0.57 -7.24 10.04
C HIS A 95 -1.29 -6.83 8.76
N PHE A 96 -2.24 -5.90 8.79
CA PHE A 96 -2.85 -5.38 7.57
C PHE A 96 -2.35 -3.96 7.28
N ILE A 97 -2.53 -3.01 8.20
CA ILE A 97 -2.21 -1.60 7.94
C ILE A 97 -0.70 -1.38 7.78
N LEU A 98 0.11 -1.88 8.71
CA LEU A 98 1.57 -1.73 8.60
C LEU A 98 2.13 -2.43 7.37
N ALA A 99 1.58 -3.60 7.00
CA ALA A 99 2.05 -4.38 5.85
C ALA A 99 1.91 -3.62 4.51
N PHE A 100 0.79 -2.92 4.31
CA PHE A 100 0.60 -2.07 3.13
C PHE A 100 1.39 -0.76 3.18
N ARG A 101 1.72 -0.27 4.39
CA ARG A 101 2.53 0.93 4.59
C ARG A 101 4.03 0.70 4.47
N SER A 102 4.50 -0.54 4.63
CA SER A 102 5.90 -0.94 4.46
C SER A 102 6.42 -0.87 3.02
N ASN A 103 5.59 -0.43 2.07
CA ASN A 103 6.03 -0.06 0.71
C ASN A 103 7.06 1.08 0.64
N LYS A 104 7.37 1.74 1.77
CA LYS A 104 8.42 2.75 1.92
C LYS A 104 9.86 2.19 1.75
N GLY A 105 10.08 1.15 0.94
CA GLY A 105 11.42 0.76 0.52
C GLY A 105 12.14 1.98 -0.07
N LYS A 106 13.40 2.21 0.32
CA LYS A 106 14.23 3.27 -0.28
C LYS A 106 14.05 3.16 -1.79
N THR A 107 13.68 4.27 -2.40
CA THR A 107 13.74 4.47 -3.84
C THR A 107 15.04 3.83 -4.31
N PRO A 108 15.01 2.77 -5.15
CA PRO A 108 16.22 2.36 -5.83
C PRO A 108 16.76 3.63 -6.45
N THR A 109 18.00 4.00 -6.12
CA THR A 109 18.74 5.03 -6.88
C THR A 109 18.40 4.77 -8.33
N PRO A 110 17.92 5.77 -9.11
CA PRO A 110 17.56 5.57 -10.51
C PRO A 110 18.68 4.72 -11.08
N SER A 111 18.32 3.48 -11.40
CA SER A 111 19.33 2.50 -11.71
C SER A 111 20.10 3.13 -12.85
N ASN A 112 21.41 3.34 -12.64
CA ASN A 112 22.36 3.65 -13.70
C ASN A 112 22.34 2.43 -14.63
N LEU A 113 21.24 2.27 -15.36
CA LEU A 113 21.04 1.29 -16.39
C LEU A 113 21.82 1.85 -17.56
N SER A 114 23.07 1.42 -17.58
CA SER A 114 23.91 1.20 -18.74
C SER A 114 23.92 2.34 -19.78
N SER A 115 25.11 2.91 -19.94
CA SER A 115 25.52 3.64 -21.13
C SER A 115 25.44 2.77 -22.39
N ARG A 116 24.23 2.47 -22.92
CA ARG A 116 24.09 1.86 -24.26
C ARG A 116 22.65 1.79 -24.78
N ALA A 117 22.52 2.15 -26.06
CA ALA A 117 21.36 2.18 -26.97
C ALA A 117 20.43 3.40 -26.88
N SER A 118 20.67 4.35 -27.79
CA SER A 118 19.62 5.24 -28.32
C SER A 118 18.83 4.44 -29.34
N TYR A 119 17.50 4.56 -29.33
CA TYR A 119 16.60 3.91 -30.27
C TYR A 119 16.02 4.92 -31.25
N ASP A 120 15.86 4.52 -32.51
CA ASP A 120 15.24 5.38 -33.51
C ASP A 120 13.70 5.33 -33.38
N THR A 121 13.14 4.14 -33.16
CA THR A 121 11.69 3.92 -33.09
C THR A 121 11.21 3.39 -31.74
N ILE A 122 9.96 3.66 -31.38
CA ILE A 122 9.30 3.11 -30.17
C ILE A 122 9.15 1.59 -30.28
N ALA A 123 8.98 1.06 -31.49
CA ALA A 123 8.81 -0.37 -31.74
C ALA A 123 10.08 -1.19 -31.40
N GLU A 124 11.26 -0.72 -31.82
CA GLU A 124 12.55 -1.35 -31.48
C GLU A 124 12.77 -1.37 -29.98
N MET A 125 12.59 -0.22 -29.33
CA MET A 125 12.69 -0.11 -27.88
C MET A 125 11.71 -1.05 -27.17
N THR A 126 10.47 -1.12 -27.65
CA THR A 126 9.44 -2.00 -27.07
C THR A 126 9.83 -3.46 -27.17
N LYS A 127 10.36 -3.89 -28.32
CA LYS A 127 10.81 -5.27 -28.52
C LYS A 127 11.91 -5.65 -27.52
N ASP A 128 12.93 -4.80 -27.37
CA ASP A 128 14.06 -5.05 -26.46
C ASP A 128 13.63 -5.06 -24.98
N LEU A 129 12.61 -4.27 -24.62
CA LEU A 129 12.09 -4.23 -23.24
C LEU A 129 11.21 -5.43 -22.89
N LEU A 130 10.74 -6.21 -23.87
CA LEU A 130 9.81 -7.33 -23.69
C LEU A 130 10.47 -8.71 -23.78
N GLU A 131 11.79 -8.80 -23.96
CA GLU A 131 12.48 -10.09 -24.19
C GLU A 131 12.34 -11.09 -23.03
N GLU A 132 12.27 -10.63 -21.78
CA GLU A 132 12.20 -11.50 -20.60
C GLU A 132 10.96 -11.23 -19.72
N ALA A 133 10.39 -12.30 -19.16
CA ALA A 133 9.35 -12.19 -18.14
C ALA A 133 9.87 -11.44 -16.89
N PRO A 134 9.04 -10.64 -16.21
CA PRO A 134 9.51 -9.81 -15.11
C PRO A 134 9.89 -10.69 -13.91
N GLN A 135 11.19 -10.76 -13.62
CA GLN A 135 11.74 -11.51 -12.47
C GLN A 135 12.12 -10.61 -11.30
N ASN A 136 12.21 -9.30 -11.53
CA ASN A 136 12.70 -8.32 -10.56
C ASN A 136 12.07 -6.94 -10.80
N HIS A 137 12.31 -6.01 -9.88
CA HIS A 137 11.79 -4.63 -9.94
C HIS A 137 12.10 -3.92 -11.27
N SER A 138 13.32 -4.07 -11.77
CA SER A 138 13.80 -3.42 -13.01
C SER A 138 13.04 -3.93 -14.25
N SER A 139 12.94 -5.25 -14.41
CA SER A 139 12.18 -5.87 -15.50
C SER A 139 10.69 -5.57 -15.43
N ALA A 140 10.10 -5.54 -14.22
CA ALA A 140 8.72 -5.07 -14.03
C ALA A 140 8.53 -3.62 -14.47
N LYS A 141 9.46 -2.71 -14.11
CA LYS A 141 9.41 -1.30 -14.54
C LYS A 141 9.38 -1.18 -16.07
N LYS A 142 10.26 -1.90 -16.76
CA LYS A 142 10.34 -1.89 -18.23
C LYS A 142 9.01 -2.30 -18.89
N ARG A 143 8.45 -3.43 -18.46
CA ARG A 143 7.18 -3.93 -19.03
C ARG A 143 5.98 -3.07 -18.65
N ALA A 144 5.94 -2.53 -17.43
CA ALA A 144 4.88 -1.61 -16.99
C ALA A 144 4.91 -0.31 -17.81
N LEU A 145 6.09 0.21 -18.12
CA LEU A 145 6.25 1.36 -19.01
C LEU A 145 5.72 1.06 -20.42
N VAL A 146 6.06 -0.10 -21.00
CA VAL A 146 5.51 -0.50 -22.31
C VAL A 146 3.99 -0.58 -22.25
N ARG A 147 3.42 -1.26 -21.24
CA ARG A 147 1.96 -1.35 -21.03
C ARG A 147 1.30 0.01 -21.00
N ASP A 148 1.88 0.94 -20.23
CA ASP A 148 1.30 2.26 -19.98
C ASP A 148 1.62 3.26 -21.11
N GLY A 149 2.36 2.86 -22.15
CA GLY A 149 2.76 3.72 -23.26
C GLY A 149 3.75 4.80 -22.82
N PHE A 150 4.72 4.40 -21.99
CA PHE A 150 5.81 5.20 -21.42
C PHE A 150 5.32 6.42 -20.63
N ARG A 151 4.14 6.36 -20.03
CA ARG A 151 3.57 7.45 -19.23
C ARG A 151 3.00 6.96 -17.91
N CYS A 152 2.87 7.87 -16.96
CA CYS A 152 2.05 7.64 -15.79
C CYS A 152 0.56 7.68 -16.19
N PRO A 153 -0.24 6.61 -15.96
CA PRO A 153 -1.65 6.57 -16.36
C PRO A 153 -2.52 7.55 -15.55
N VAL A 154 -2.03 8.05 -14.42
CA VAL A 154 -2.75 9.02 -13.58
C VAL A 154 -2.50 10.46 -14.02
N THR A 155 -1.23 10.82 -14.27
CA THR A 155 -0.85 12.21 -14.58
C THR A 155 -0.72 12.48 -16.07
N GLY A 156 -0.67 11.44 -16.90
CA GLY A 156 -0.40 11.52 -18.34
C GLY A 156 1.04 11.91 -18.70
N ARG A 157 1.91 12.16 -17.72
CA ARG A 157 3.29 12.58 -17.97
C ARG A 157 4.13 11.43 -18.51
N VAL A 158 4.91 11.72 -19.55
CA VAL A 158 5.78 10.75 -20.23
C VAL A 158 7.08 10.58 -19.46
N ASP A 159 7.62 9.37 -19.41
CA ASP A 159 8.88 9.09 -18.70
C ASP A 159 10.07 9.78 -19.38
N GLU A 160 10.74 10.62 -18.60
CA GLU A 160 11.84 11.46 -19.08
C GLU A 160 13.07 10.65 -19.54
N ASP A 161 13.42 9.57 -18.84
CA ASP A 161 14.59 8.76 -19.18
C ASP A 161 14.40 8.08 -20.54
N TYR A 162 13.18 7.62 -20.83
CA TYR A 162 12.86 6.97 -22.11
C TYR A 162 12.68 7.96 -23.26
N VAL A 163 12.20 9.18 -22.97
CA VAL A 163 12.16 10.27 -23.96
C VAL A 163 13.57 10.62 -24.45
N LEU A 164 14.55 10.70 -23.55
CA LEU A 164 15.93 11.01 -23.92
C LEU A 164 16.64 9.87 -24.67
N LYS A 165 16.10 8.64 -24.60
CA LYS A 165 16.68 7.44 -25.23
C LYS A 165 16.00 7.05 -26.55
N ASN A 166 14.92 7.73 -26.96
CA ASN A 166 14.14 7.36 -28.14
C ASN A 166 13.83 8.57 -29.01
N HIS A 167 14.28 8.56 -30.27
CA HIS A 167 14.12 9.69 -31.18
C HIS A 167 12.65 9.96 -31.53
N GLU A 168 11.89 8.93 -31.89
CA GLU A 168 10.46 9.04 -32.20
C GLU A 168 9.65 9.58 -31.00
N LEU A 169 9.90 9.07 -29.80
CA LEU A 169 9.23 9.53 -28.57
C LEU A 169 9.60 10.98 -28.25
N TYR A 170 10.88 11.35 -28.42
CA TYR A 170 11.33 12.74 -28.27
C TYR A 170 10.58 13.67 -29.22
N GLN A 171 10.55 13.35 -30.52
CA GLN A 171 9.82 14.14 -31.51
C GLN A 171 8.33 14.25 -31.17
N LYS A 172 7.71 13.16 -30.72
CA LYS A 172 6.31 13.13 -30.31
C LYS A 172 6.05 14.08 -29.15
N VAL A 173 6.87 14.01 -28.09
CA VAL A 173 6.77 14.88 -26.92
C VAL A 173 6.94 16.35 -27.30
N THR A 174 7.94 16.67 -28.14
CA THR A 174 8.18 18.04 -28.61
C THR A 174 7.01 18.57 -29.45
N ARG A 175 6.52 17.79 -30.42
CA ARG A 175 5.44 18.18 -31.33
C ARG A 175 4.11 18.39 -30.59
N GLU A 176 3.77 17.47 -29.69
CA GLU A 176 2.51 17.48 -28.95
C GLU A 176 2.58 18.29 -27.64
N LYS A 177 3.76 18.86 -27.31
CA LYS A 177 4.04 19.62 -26.08
C LYS A 177 3.64 18.85 -24.81
N LEU A 178 3.94 17.55 -24.80
CA LEU A 178 3.64 16.69 -23.66
C LEU A 178 4.55 17.02 -22.49
N ARG A 179 4.04 16.84 -21.26
CA ARG A 179 4.82 17.01 -20.04
C ARG A 179 5.59 15.73 -19.73
N THR A 180 6.84 15.86 -19.31
CA THR A 180 7.68 14.75 -18.86
C THR A 180 7.77 14.69 -17.34
N ALA A 181 8.13 13.53 -16.81
CA ALA A 181 8.53 13.36 -15.41
C ALA A 181 9.37 12.08 -15.25
N TYR A 182 10.11 11.98 -14.15
CA TYR A 182 10.64 10.69 -13.71
C TYR A 182 9.51 9.78 -13.23
N THR A 183 9.45 8.57 -13.77
CA THR A 183 8.48 7.54 -13.34
C THR A 183 9.14 6.34 -12.68
N GLN A 184 8.35 5.64 -11.89
CA GLN A 184 8.76 4.51 -11.08
C GLN A 184 7.71 3.40 -11.15
N CYS A 185 8.16 2.17 -10.92
CA CYS A 185 7.30 1.00 -10.82
C CYS A 185 6.77 0.90 -9.38
N ALA A 186 5.48 1.21 -9.19
CA ALA A 186 4.75 1.18 -7.93
C ALA A 186 4.11 -0.19 -7.71
N HIS A 187 4.49 -0.90 -6.66
CA HIS A 187 3.80 -2.12 -6.25
C HIS A 187 2.51 -1.78 -5.49
N ILE A 188 1.40 -2.45 -5.82
CA ILE A 188 0.11 -2.26 -5.16
C ILE A 188 0.11 -2.96 -3.80
N ILE A 189 0.47 -4.25 -3.80
CA ILE A 189 0.73 -5.06 -2.61
C ILE A 189 2.24 -5.18 -2.43
N SER A 190 2.70 -4.92 -1.20
CA SER A 190 4.12 -4.76 -0.91
C SER A 190 4.97 -6.02 -1.10
N GLU A 191 6.19 -5.81 -1.60
CA GLU A 191 7.25 -6.83 -1.67
C GLU A 191 7.62 -7.39 -0.29
N PHE A 192 7.42 -6.61 0.77
CA PHE A 192 7.60 -7.09 2.14
C PHE A 192 6.77 -8.34 2.42
N ILE A 193 5.50 -8.33 2.00
CA ILE A 193 4.55 -9.42 2.23
C ILE A 193 5.01 -10.70 1.49
N SER A 194 5.72 -10.53 0.36
CA SER A 194 6.25 -11.64 -0.45
C SER A 194 7.64 -12.16 -0.05
N SER A 195 8.45 -11.37 0.66
CA SER A 195 9.86 -11.68 0.98
C SER A 195 10.05 -12.38 2.34
N GLY A 196 9.00 -12.51 3.15
CA GLY A 196 9.03 -13.21 4.44
C GLY A 196 9.14 -14.74 4.38
N ILE A 197 9.32 -15.37 3.23
CA ILE A 197 9.29 -16.84 3.09
C ILE A 197 10.70 -17.46 3.21
N THR A 198 11.60 -16.86 3.99
CA THR A 198 12.81 -17.56 4.46
C THR A 198 12.53 -18.16 5.83
N GLU A 199 12.56 -19.51 5.91
CA GLU A 199 12.23 -20.28 7.12
C GLU A 199 13.10 -19.85 8.31
N GLY A 200 12.46 -19.62 9.47
CA GLY A 200 13.15 -19.45 10.76
C GLY A 200 13.38 -18.02 11.26
N SER A 201 12.80 -16.98 10.63
CA SER A 201 12.88 -15.59 11.14
C SER A 201 11.50 -15.04 11.54
N ASP A 202 11.46 -14.09 12.48
CA ASP A 202 10.22 -13.36 12.89
C ASP A 202 9.50 -12.71 11.69
N LYS A 203 10.24 -12.41 10.61
CA LYS A 203 9.70 -11.92 9.33
C LYS A 203 8.71 -12.90 8.68
N SER A 204 8.96 -14.19 8.85
CA SER A 204 8.14 -15.27 8.29
C SER A 204 6.80 -15.38 8.99
N GLN A 205 6.78 -15.21 10.31
CA GLN A 205 5.55 -15.27 11.08
C GLN A 205 4.64 -14.07 10.79
N CYS A 206 5.20 -12.86 10.71
CA CYS A 206 4.43 -11.68 10.34
C CYS A 206 3.82 -11.80 8.94
N ALA A 207 4.61 -12.19 7.93
CA ALA A 207 4.11 -12.41 6.58
C ALA A 207 3.04 -13.50 6.53
N ALA A 208 3.22 -14.60 7.26
CA ALA A 208 2.22 -15.67 7.35
C ALA A 208 0.88 -15.17 7.93
N THR A 209 0.91 -14.31 8.95
CA THR A 209 -0.31 -13.69 9.50
C THR A 209 -1.00 -12.80 8.48
N VAL A 210 -0.25 -11.98 7.72
CA VAL A 210 -0.83 -11.17 6.63
C VAL A 210 -1.53 -12.07 5.60
N TRP A 211 -0.87 -13.14 5.16
CA TRP A 211 -1.46 -14.08 4.20
C TRP A 211 -2.69 -14.82 4.75
N ALA A 212 -2.68 -15.18 6.04
CA ALA A 212 -3.84 -15.78 6.69
C ALA A 212 -5.04 -14.82 6.72
N ILE A 213 -4.81 -13.53 7.02
CA ILE A 213 -5.85 -12.48 6.96
C ILE A 213 -6.39 -12.37 5.53
N LEU A 214 -5.51 -12.24 4.52
CA LEU A 214 -5.92 -12.11 3.12
C LEU A 214 -6.71 -13.34 2.63
N LYS A 215 -6.29 -14.55 3.00
CA LYS A 215 -7.03 -15.78 2.71
C LYS A 215 -8.45 -15.74 3.29
N ARG A 216 -8.59 -15.31 4.55
CA ARG A 216 -9.89 -15.18 5.23
C ARG A 216 -10.74 -14.04 4.68
N PHE A 217 -10.13 -13.04 4.06
CA PHE A 217 -10.81 -11.97 3.33
C PHE A 217 -11.35 -12.41 1.95
N GLY A 218 -11.17 -13.69 1.59
CA GLY A 218 -11.65 -14.25 0.33
C GLY A 218 -10.60 -14.21 -0.78
N TYR A 219 -9.32 -14.09 -0.43
CA TYR A 219 -8.22 -14.05 -1.40
C TYR A 219 -7.26 -15.25 -1.24
N PRO A 220 -7.73 -16.49 -1.44
CA PRO A 220 -6.95 -17.69 -1.12
C PRO A 220 -5.73 -17.90 -2.03
N THR A 221 -5.74 -17.33 -3.25
CA THR A 221 -4.69 -17.50 -4.26
C THR A 221 -3.61 -16.42 -4.20
N LEU A 222 -3.79 -15.34 -3.44
CA LEU A 222 -2.85 -14.22 -3.45
C LEU A 222 -1.44 -14.61 -3.03
N LEU A 223 -1.31 -15.54 -2.08
CA LEU A 223 -0.02 -16.06 -1.66
C LEU A 223 0.70 -16.67 -2.86
N ASP A 224 0.04 -17.58 -3.59
CA ASP A 224 0.62 -18.25 -4.76
C ASP A 224 0.90 -17.29 -5.92
N GLU A 225 0.08 -16.24 -6.04
CA GLU A 225 0.18 -15.19 -7.07
C GLU A 225 1.32 -14.21 -6.83
N LEU A 226 1.71 -13.97 -5.58
CA LEU A 226 2.64 -12.90 -5.19
C LEU A 226 3.90 -13.40 -4.47
N SER A 227 4.05 -14.70 -4.23
CA SER A 227 5.25 -15.27 -3.61
C SER A 227 6.50 -15.12 -4.49
N GLY A 228 7.63 -14.79 -3.87
CA GLY A 228 8.93 -14.71 -4.54
C GLY A 228 8.93 -13.70 -5.70
N SER A 229 9.50 -14.09 -6.85
CA SER A 229 9.59 -13.20 -8.03
C SER A 229 8.23 -12.83 -8.63
N LYS A 230 7.15 -13.57 -8.32
CA LYS A 230 5.81 -13.30 -8.85
C LYS A 230 5.21 -11.98 -8.35
N VAL A 231 5.73 -11.41 -7.26
CA VAL A 231 5.34 -10.07 -6.78
C VAL A 231 5.56 -8.98 -7.84
N HIS A 232 6.47 -9.21 -8.79
CA HIS A 232 6.80 -8.33 -9.92
C HIS A 232 5.87 -8.49 -11.13
N ARG A 233 4.80 -9.29 -11.01
CA ARG A 233 3.77 -9.41 -12.05
C ARG A 233 3.12 -8.07 -12.37
N LEU A 234 2.71 -7.88 -13.62
CA LEU A 234 2.18 -6.59 -14.10
C LEU A 234 0.89 -6.16 -13.42
N GLU A 235 0.10 -7.13 -13.00
CA GLU A 235 -1.16 -6.91 -12.29
C GLU A 235 -0.94 -6.34 -10.88
N ASN A 236 0.26 -6.46 -10.32
CA ASN A 236 0.66 -5.87 -9.03
C ASN A 236 1.44 -4.56 -9.18
N VAL A 237 1.65 -4.05 -10.40
CA VAL A 237 2.47 -2.85 -10.60
C VAL A 237 1.84 -1.76 -11.47
N ILE A 238 2.15 -0.51 -11.11
CA ILE A 238 1.67 0.70 -11.80
C ILE A 238 2.85 1.61 -12.10
N THR A 239 2.95 2.15 -13.31
CA THR A 239 3.91 3.22 -13.62
C THR A 239 3.43 4.51 -12.97
N MET A 240 4.15 5.05 -11.98
CA MET A 240 3.75 6.28 -11.29
C MET A 240 4.85 7.34 -11.37
N GLU A 241 4.45 8.59 -11.53
CA GLU A 241 5.35 9.73 -11.34
C GLU A 241 5.84 9.76 -9.88
N PHE A 242 7.08 10.23 -9.66
CA PHE A 242 7.77 10.16 -8.36
C PHE A 242 6.92 10.66 -7.18
N ASN A 243 6.37 11.87 -7.25
CA ASN A 243 5.58 12.42 -6.15
C ASN A 243 4.27 11.65 -5.93
N LEU A 244 3.63 11.22 -7.02
CA LEU A 244 2.43 10.41 -6.96
C LEU A 244 2.70 9.04 -6.32
N ARG A 245 3.82 8.39 -6.68
CA ARG A 245 4.27 7.13 -6.07
C ARG A 245 4.40 7.26 -4.56
N GLN A 246 5.07 8.33 -4.09
CA GLN A 246 5.22 8.57 -2.66
C GLN A 246 3.87 8.75 -1.97
N ARG A 247 2.90 9.40 -2.61
CA ARG A 247 1.55 9.53 -2.04
C ARG A 247 0.84 8.18 -1.97
N PHE A 248 1.00 7.34 -3.00
CA PHE A 248 0.39 6.01 -3.07
C PHE A 248 0.95 5.06 -2.00
N ASP A 249 2.27 5.01 -1.84
CA ASP A 249 2.93 4.17 -0.82
C ASP A 249 2.58 4.60 0.60
N ASN A 250 2.39 5.91 0.81
CA ASN A 250 1.97 6.47 2.10
C ASN A 250 0.46 6.37 2.34
N LEU A 251 -0.28 5.63 1.50
CA LEU A 251 -1.73 5.47 1.58
C LEU A 251 -2.53 6.79 1.46
N ARG A 252 -1.91 7.86 0.95
CA ARG A 252 -2.53 9.20 0.86
C ARG A 252 -3.44 9.35 -0.36
N ILE A 253 -3.32 8.46 -1.33
CA ILE A 253 -4.18 8.33 -2.51
C ILE A 253 -4.55 6.87 -2.73
N TRP A 254 -5.71 6.62 -3.33
CA TRP A 254 -6.18 5.28 -3.66
C TRP A 254 -7.15 5.30 -4.84
N PHE A 255 -7.42 4.11 -5.39
CA PHE A 255 -8.31 3.91 -6.52
C PHE A 255 -9.61 3.24 -6.05
N THR A 256 -10.73 3.95 -6.18
CA THR A 256 -12.06 3.39 -5.87
C THR A 256 -12.72 2.94 -7.19
N PRO A 257 -13.26 1.71 -7.26
CA PRO A 257 -13.87 1.20 -8.49
C PRO A 257 -15.07 2.05 -8.95
N THR A 258 -15.31 2.06 -10.25
CA THR A 258 -16.50 2.62 -10.89
C THR A 258 -17.31 1.51 -11.56
N ASP A 259 -18.43 1.86 -12.17
CA ASP A 259 -19.25 0.92 -12.95
C ASP A 259 -18.58 0.50 -14.27
N HIS A 260 -17.50 1.17 -14.65
CA HIS A 260 -16.75 0.88 -15.88
C HIS A 260 -15.52 0.01 -15.59
N VAL A 261 -15.34 -1.03 -16.41
CA VAL A 261 -14.20 -1.96 -16.31
C VAL A 261 -12.88 -1.19 -16.40
N ASN A 262 -11.95 -1.52 -15.50
CA ASN A 262 -10.62 -0.90 -15.39
C ASN A 262 -10.60 0.63 -15.18
N GLN A 263 -11.75 1.23 -14.87
CA GLN A 263 -11.85 2.64 -14.55
C GLN A 263 -12.11 2.84 -13.05
N TYR A 264 -11.37 3.78 -12.49
CA TYR A 264 -11.36 4.06 -11.07
C TYR A 264 -11.46 5.55 -10.82
N LYS A 265 -12.19 5.92 -9.78
CA LYS A 265 -12.13 7.24 -9.20
C LYS A 265 -10.87 7.35 -8.37
N LEU A 266 -10.01 8.32 -8.69
CA LEU A 266 -8.86 8.66 -7.88
C LEU A 266 -9.32 9.47 -6.68
N GLU A 267 -9.03 8.97 -5.49
CA GLU A 267 -9.39 9.59 -4.23
C GLU A 267 -8.14 9.80 -3.36
N ALA A 268 -8.25 10.71 -2.40
CA ALA A 268 -7.13 11.09 -1.55
C ALA A 268 -7.58 11.43 -0.14
N ARG A 269 -6.65 11.28 0.81
CA ARG A 269 -6.84 11.73 2.19
C ARG A 269 -7.13 13.23 2.25
N TYR A 270 -6.40 13.99 1.44
CA TYR A 270 -6.52 15.43 1.32
C TYR A 270 -6.83 15.80 -0.13
N PRO A 271 -7.97 16.42 -0.43
CA PRO A 271 -8.38 16.72 -1.81
C PRO A 271 -7.35 17.52 -2.62
N PHE A 272 -6.59 18.42 -1.97
CA PHE A 272 -5.56 19.23 -2.63
C PHE A 272 -4.42 18.39 -3.25
N LEU A 273 -4.23 17.15 -2.80
CA LEU A 273 -3.25 16.24 -3.38
C LEU A 273 -3.62 15.81 -4.81
N LEU A 274 -4.88 16.01 -5.21
CA LEU A 274 -5.38 15.67 -6.54
C LEU A 274 -5.52 16.88 -7.46
N THR A 275 -5.16 18.08 -6.99
CA THR A 275 -5.26 19.31 -7.78
C THR A 275 -4.47 19.17 -9.08
N GLY A 276 -5.16 19.34 -10.22
CA GLY A 276 -4.58 19.23 -11.55
C GLY A 276 -4.49 17.81 -12.11
N TYR A 277 -5.08 16.81 -11.44
CA TYR A 277 -5.23 15.45 -11.98
C TYR A 277 -6.68 15.18 -12.40
N SER A 278 -6.83 14.25 -13.34
CA SER A 278 -8.16 13.72 -13.68
C SER A 278 -8.74 12.98 -12.47
N PRO A 279 -10.03 13.20 -12.13
CA PRO A 279 -10.69 12.44 -11.07
C PRO A 279 -10.91 10.98 -11.46
N LEU A 280 -10.89 10.67 -12.76
CA LEU A 280 -11.06 9.32 -13.29
C LEU A 280 -9.77 8.84 -13.97
N VAL A 281 -9.37 7.62 -13.64
CA VAL A 281 -8.21 6.94 -14.19
C VAL A 281 -8.70 5.64 -14.81
N THR A 282 -8.42 5.44 -16.10
CA THR A 282 -8.73 4.18 -16.80
C THR A 282 -7.41 3.51 -17.15
N PHE A 283 -7.18 2.31 -16.62
CA PHE A 283 -6.03 1.51 -17.00
C PHE A 283 -6.31 0.84 -18.34
N THR A 284 -5.40 1.05 -19.29
CA THR A 284 -5.48 0.51 -20.65
C THR A 284 -4.22 -0.28 -20.95
N THR A 285 -4.32 -1.23 -21.88
CA THR A 285 -3.16 -1.99 -22.35
C THR A 285 -3.24 -2.22 -23.86
N PRO A 286 -2.11 -2.23 -24.58
CA PRO A 286 -2.07 -2.66 -25.97
C PRO A 286 -2.15 -4.19 -26.14
N ASP A 287 -1.92 -4.97 -25.08
CA ASP A 287 -1.94 -6.43 -25.12
C ASP A 287 -2.42 -6.99 -23.77
N GLU A 288 -3.68 -7.40 -23.71
CA GLU A 288 -4.29 -7.92 -22.48
C GLU A 288 -3.64 -9.21 -21.97
N ARG A 289 -3.06 -10.02 -22.87
CA ARG A 289 -2.49 -11.32 -22.52
C ARG A 289 -1.09 -11.17 -21.94
N ASN A 290 -0.26 -10.33 -22.56
CA ASN A 290 1.15 -10.19 -22.16
C ASN A 290 1.39 -9.00 -21.24
N LEU A 291 0.54 -7.96 -21.32
CA LEU A 291 0.67 -6.70 -20.60
C LEU A 291 -0.60 -6.41 -19.79
N PRO A 292 -1.02 -7.30 -18.87
CA PRO A 292 -2.26 -7.09 -18.14
C PRO A 292 -2.22 -5.82 -17.29
N VAL A 293 -3.37 -5.20 -17.15
CA VAL A 293 -3.60 -4.03 -16.30
C VAL A 293 -3.60 -4.41 -14.81
N PRO A 294 -3.46 -3.44 -13.89
CA PRO A 294 -3.58 -3.68 -12.45
C PRO A 294 -4.81 -4.50 -12.05
N ASN A 295 -4.64 -5.48 -11.16
CA ASN A 295 -5.74 -6.31 -10.69
C ASN A 295 -6.71 -5.48 -9.81
N PRO A 296 -8.02 -5.44 -10.14
CA PRO A 296 -9.02 -4.73 -9.32
C PRO A 296 -9.04 -5.14 -7.85
N ALA A 297 -8.81 -6.42 -7.54
CA ALA A 297 -8.76 -6.92 -6.17
C ALA A 297 -7.60 -6.31 -5.37
N TYR A 298 -6.44 -6.10 -6.00
CA TYR A 298 -5.27 -5.56 -5.34
C TYR A 298 -5.48 -4.07 -5.04
N LEU A 299 -6.09 -3.36 -5.98
CA LEU A 299 -6.51 -1.98 -5.81
C LEU A 299 -7.55 -1.83 -4.70
N ALA A 300 -8.52 -2.74 -4.62
CA ALA A 300 -9.53 -2.75 -3.56
C ALA A 300 -8.92 -2.96 -2.16
N LEU A 301 -7.95 -3.88 -2.05
CA LEU A 301 -7.18 -4.10 -0.81
C LEU A 301 -6.42 -2.84 -0.38
N HIS A 302 -5.68 -2.22 -1.31
CA HIS A 302 -4.95 -0.98 -1.05
C HIS A 302 -5.90 0.15 -0.64
N ALA A 303 -6.99 0.35 -1.37
CA ALA A 303 -7.99 1.38 -1.07
C ALA A 303 -8.68 1.17 0.29
N SER A 304 -9.01 -0.07 0.64
CA SER A 304 -9.54 -0.43 1.95
C SER A 304 -8.54 -0.06 3.05
N CYS A 305 -7.29 -0.49 2.90
CA CYS A 305 -6.23 -0.18 3.85
C CYS A 305 -6.05 1.34 4.03
N ALA A 306 -6.01 2.08 2.92
CA ALA A 306 -5.82 3.52 2.94
C ALA A 306 -6.95 4.25 3.67
N LYS A 307 -8.21 3.91 3.36
CA LYS A 307 -9.39 4.49 4.01
C LYS A 307 -9.39 4.19 5.50
N VAL A 308 -9.22 2.92 5.88
CA VAL A 308 -9.25 2.50 7.29
C VAL A 308 -8.11 3.14 8.08
N ALA A 309 -6.88 3.11 7.55
CA ALA A 309 -5.71 3.65 8.23
C ALA A 309 -5.86 5.14 8.55
N HIS A 310 -6.37 5.93 7.61
CA HIS A 310 -6.54 7.37 7.81
C HIS A 310 -7.75 7.72 8.69
N LEU A 311 -8.88 7.03 8.51
CA LEU A 311 -10.09 7.33 9.26
C LEU A 311 -9.93 6.93 10.74
N SER A 312 -9.24 5.82 11.02
CA SER A 312 -8.96 5.39 12.39
C SER A 312 -7.91 6.25 13.11
N GLY A 313 -7.05 6.95 12.37
CA GLY A 313 -5.88 7.65 12.91
C GLY A 313 -4.61 6.82 12.94
N ALA A 314 -4.66 5.55 12.51
CA ALA A 314 -3.48 4.70 12.43
C ALA A 314 -2.41 5.31 11.51
N ALA A 315 -2.80 5.92 10.39
CA ALA A 315 -1.85 6.51 9.45
C ALA A 315 -1.06 7.66 10.09
N GLU A 316 -1.72 8.56 10.80
CA GLU A 316 -1.07 9.67 11.50
C GLU A 316 -0.23 9.18 12.69
N TYR A 317 -0.71 8.17 13.42
CA TYR A 317 0.06 7.54 14.49
C TYR A 317 1.36 6.90 13.97
N ILE A 318 1.29 6.18 12.84
CA ILE A 318 2.48 5.58 12.25
C ILE A 318 3.46 6.67 11.76
N ASP A 319 2.97 7.76 11.16
CA ASP A 319 3.83 8.89 10.77
C ASP A 319 4.52 9.52 11.99
N GLN A 320 3.81 9.66 13.12
CA GLN A 320 4.40 10.14 14.37
C GLN A 320 5.50 9.19 14.85
N VAL A 321 5.22 7.89 14.95
CA VAL A 321 6.22 6.90 15.39
C VAL A 321 7.47 6.92 14.49
N PHE A 322 7.30 7.06 13.17
CA PHE A 322 8.45 7.18 12.27
C PHE A 322 9.24 8.49 12.46
N SER A 323 8.56 9.60 12.72
CA SER A 323 9.22 10.87 13.05
C SER A 323 10.02 10.72 14.34
N ASP A 324 9.42 10.10 15.36
CA ASP A 324 10.06 9.86 16.65
C ASP A 324 11.26 8.92 16.50
N MET A 325 11.19 7.90 15.62
CA MET A 325 12.33 7.03 15.29
C MET A 325 13.50 7.81 14.66
N GLU A 326 13.24 8.86 13.87
CA GLU A 326 14.28 9.66 13.23
C GLU A 326 14.92 10.67 14.21
N GLU A 327 14.13 11.21 15.13
CA GLU A 327 14.57 12.23 16.10
C GLU A 327 15.15 11.63 17.39
N THR A 328 14.70 10.45 17.80
CA THR A 328 15.08 9.81 19.06
C THR A 328 16.43 9.10 18.95
N ARG A 329 17.45 9.63 19.64
CA ARG A 329 18.81 9.04 19.67
C ARG A 329 19.01 7.97 20.74
N VAL A 330 18.15 7.92 21.76
CA VAL A 330 18.25 6.99 22.91
C VAL A 330 16.84 6.56 23.31
N LEU A 331 16.62 5.26 23.51
CA LEU A 331 15.35 4.72 24.00
C LEU A 331 15.16 5.06 25.48
N SER A 332 13.95 5.45 25.85
CA SER A 332 13.61 5.73 27.24
C SER A 332 13.59 4.45 28.09
N ALA A 333 14.13 4.52 29.31
CA ALA A 333 14.18 3.39 30.23
C ALA A 333 12.82 3.07 30.89
N ASP A 334 11.85 3.97 30.80
CA ASP A 334 10.49 3.83 31.35
C ASP A 334 9.51 3.11 30.42
N GLY A 335 9.98 2.63 29.26
CA GLY A 335 9.15 1.94 28.27
C GLY A 335 8.37 2.87 27.34
N ALA A 336 8.52 4.20 27.46
CA ALA A 336 7.87 5.16 26.56
C ALA A 336 8.34 5.07 25.10
N SER A 337 9.41 4.32 24.80
CA SER A 337 9.92 4.07 23.44
C SER A 337 9.65 2.66 22.91
N ALA A 338 8.79 1.87 23.58
CA ALA A 338 8.50 0.49 23.17
C ALA A 338 7.86 0.40 21.78
N ASP A 339 7.02 1.38 21.44
CA ASP A 339 6.36 1.53 20.15
C ASP A 339 7.33 1.90 19.02
N VAL A 340 8.23 2.85 19.27
CA VAL A 340 9.35 3.21 18.38
C VAL A 340 10.19 1.98 18.08
N LEU A 341 10.49 1.16 19.10
CA LEU A 341 11.24 -0.08 18.94
C LEU A 341 10.47 -1.15 18.14
N GLU A 342 9.19 -1.37 18.45
CA GLU A 342 8.35 -2.34 17.74
C GLU A 342 8.22 -2.00 16.24
N HIS A 343 7.96 -0.73 15.93
CA HIS A 343 7.87 -0.26 14.54
C HIS A 343 9.23 -0.29 13.86
N ALA A 344 10.32 0.01 14.58
CA ALA A 344 11.67 -0.14 14.06
C ALA A 344 11.99 -1.60 13.72
N ILE A 345 11.60 -2.56 14.56
CA ILE A 345 11.77 -4.00 14.30
C ILE A 345 10.95 -4.42 13.09
N PHE A 346 9.68 -4.02 13.01
CA PHE A 346 8.81 -4.30 11.87
C PHE A 346 9.40 -3.74 10.57
N TYR A 347 9.93 -2.51 10.62
CA TYR A 347 10.47 -1.83 9.44
C TYR A 347 11.86 -2.30 9.03
N ALA A 348 12.73 -2.59 9.99
CA ALA A 348 14.01 -3.27 9.74
C ALA A 348 13.75 -4.67 9.16
N SER A 349 12.65 -5.29 9.60
CA SER A 349 12.19 -6.56 9.05
C SER A 349 11.70 -6.43 7.60
N SER A 350 11.14 -5.29 7.21
CA SER A 350 10.65 -5.05 5.86
C SER A 350 11.66 -4.58 4.82
N ARG A 351 12.92 -4.34 5.20
CA ARG A 351 13.98 -4.00 4.25
C ARG A 351 14.61 -5.28 3.66
N PRO A 352 14.77 -5.38 2.32
CA PRO A 352 15.61 -6.43 1.75
C PRO A 352 17.06 -6.24 2.22
N PHE A 353 17.70 -7.31 2.69
CA PHE A 353 19.13 -7.31 3.00
C PHE A 353 19.91 -7.01 1.71
N ARG A 354 20.73 -5.95 1.71
CA ARG A 354 21.87 -5.84 0.78
C ARG A 354 23.10 -6.33 1.53
N SER A 355 23.73 -7.40 1.05
CA SER A 355 25.14 -7.67 1.33
C SER A 355 25.96 -6.60 0.58
N GLU A 356 26.27 -5.50 1.25
CA GLU A 356 27.29 -4.56 0.73
C GLU A 356 28.67 -5.15 1.06
N GLU A 357 29.20 -5.99 0.16
CA GLU A 357 30.65 -6.22 0.08
C GLU A 357 31.28 -4.97 -0.54
N TYR A 358 31.65 -4.00 0.31
CA TYR A 358 32.63 -2.99 -0.06
C TYR A 358 34.02 -3.63 -0.07
N LEU A 359 34.40 -4.26 -1.18
CA LEU A 359 35.81 -4.42 -1.51
C LEU A 359 36.30 -3.08 -2.08
N TYR A 360 36.91 -2.26 -1.21
CA TYR A 360 37.77 -1.19 -1.67
C TYR A 360 38.96 -1.81 -2.43
N PRO A 361 39.22 -1.44 -3.69
CA PRO A 361 40.50 -1.76 -4.30
C PRO A 361 41.55 -0.89 -3.62
N VAL A 362 42.43 -1.52 -2.85
CA VAL A 362 43.74 -0.95 -2.50
C VAL A 362 44.45 -0.75 -3.83
N MET A 363 44.67 0.51 -4.21
CA MET A 363 45.60 0.84 -5.28
C MET A 363 47.01 0.79 -4.69
N ASP A 364 47.87 0.00 -5.32
CA ASP A 364 49.32 -0.04 -5.08
C ASP A 364 49.99 1.32 -5.32
#